data_AF-A0A924L3P8-F1
#
_entry.id   AF-A0A924L3P8-F1
#
_cell.length_a   1.000
_cell.length_b   1.000
_cell.length_c   1.000
_cell.angle_alpha   90.00
_cell.angle_beta   90.00
_cell.angle_gamma   90.00
#
_symmetry.space_group_name_H-M   'P 1'
#
loop_
_entity.id
_entity.type
_entity.pdbx_description
1 polymer ?
#
loop_
_entity_poly.entity_id
_entity_poly.type
_entity_poly.pdbx_seq_one_letter_code
_entity_poly.pdbx_strand_id
1 'polypeptide(L)'
;MKYRIYVYCLLFFFGWSAVSMAQHPILDAIKKSTASLSLQNGNATTEVQVARKWNGNFCTITLQNTSKKDLRLKEVVLFHADHLFNGNTPFYAEGFQMLSQYRGTLAAPKLVGGYDDNVHYKL
;
A
#
# COMPACT_ATOMS: atom_id res chain seq x y z
N MET A 1 15.64 24.67 -67.00
CA MET A 1 14.36 24.17 -66.45
C MET A 1 14.61 22.80 -65.83
N LYS A 2 14.60 22.70 -64.49
CA LYS A 2 14.90 21.47 -63.74
C LYS A 2 13.70 21.13 -62.88
N TYR A 3 13.04 20.02 -63.20
CA TYR A 3 11.90 19.49 -62.44
C TYR A 3 12.40 18.87 -61.13
N ARG A 4 11.79 19.26 -60.00
CA ARG A 4 12.07 18.72 -58.66
C ARG A 4 10.91 17.82 -58.26
N ILE A 5 11.19 16.53 -58.13
CA ILE A 5 10.27 15.49 -57.70
C ILE A 5 10.14 15.58 -56.17
N TYR A 6 8.91 15.74 -55.67
CA TYR A 6 8.60 15.69 -54.24
C TYR A 6 8.27 14.24 -53.85
N VAL A 7 9.14 13.63 -53.04
CA VAL A 7 8.85 12.35 -52.39
C VAL A 7 8.04 12.64 -51.12
N TYR A 8 6.75 12.32 -51.15
CA TYR A 8 5.92 12.30 -49.96
C TYR A 8 6.30 11.09 -49.11
N CYS A 9 7.05 11.33 -48.03
CA CYS A 9 7.32 10.33 -47.01
C CYS A 9 6.06 10.20 -46.13
N LEU A 10 5.29 9.14 -46.38
CA LEU A 10 4.21 8.66 -45.52
C LEU A 10 4.86 8.15 -44.23
N LEU A 11 4.91 9.00 -43.19
CA LEU A 11 5.27 8.56 -41.84
C LEU A 11 4.14 7.66 -41.33
N PHE A 12 4.35 6.35 -41.45
CA PHE A 12 3.70 5.36 -40.61
C PHE A 12 3.96 5.74 -39.16
N PHE A 13 2.94 6.29 -38.49
CA PHE A 13 2.87 6.33 -37.03
C PHE A 13 2.77 4.88 -36.56
N PHE A 14 3.91 4.21 -36.41
CA PHE A 14 4.00 3.03 -35.56
C PHE A 14 3.58 3.49 -34.16
N GLY A 15 2.42 2.98 -33.73
CA GLY A 15 1.84 3.27 -32.44
C GLY A 15 2.87 2.99 -31.35
N TRP A 16 3.42 4.06 -30.79
CA TRP A 16 4.10 4.00 -29.50
C TRP A 16 2.99 3.74 -28.49
N SER A 17 2.70 2.46 -28.23
CA SER A 17 1.94 2.10 -27.04
C SER A 17 2.77 2.55 -25.85
N ALA A 18 2.41 3.71 -25.29
CA ALA A 18 2.79 4.03 -23.94
C ALA A 18 2.22 2.91 -23.08
N VAL A 19 3.08 2.02 -22.60
CA VAL A 19 2.74 1.17 -21.48
C VAL A 19 2.45 2.14 -20.35
N SER A 20 1.16 2.35 -20.08
CA SER A 20 0.72 3.05 -18.88
C SER A 20 1.38 2.31 -17.73
N MET A 21 2.33 2.96 -17.03
CA MET A 21 2.78 2.44 -15.76
C MET A 21 1.52 2.38 -14.90
N ALA A 22 0.99 1.17 -14.70
CA ALA A 22 -0.19 0.99 -13.87
C ALA A 22 0.16 1.53 -12.49
N GLN A 23 -0.38 2.70 -12.18
CA GLN A 23 -0.25 3.36 -10.90
C GLN A 23 -0.80 2.37 -9.86
N HIS A 24 0.07 1.79 -9.03
CA HIS A 24 -0.32 0.74 -8.11
C HIS A 24 -1.14 1.39 -6.98
N PRO A 25 -2.47 1.18 -6.89
CA PRO A 25 -3.34 1.94 -5.98
C PRO A 25 -2.92 1.81 -4.51
N ILE A 26 -2.35 0.66 -4.16
CA ILE A 26 -1.76 0.39 -2.85
C ILE A 26 -0.54 1.28 -2.58
N LEU A 27 0.39 1.38 -3.53
CA LEU A 27 1.60 2.19 -3.36
C LEU A 27 1.24 3.68 -3.23
N ASP A 28 0.24 4.12 -3.99
CA ASP A 28 -0.28 5.47 -3.89
C ASP A 28 -0.90 5.76 -2.52
N ALA A 29 -1.72 4.84 -2.00
CA ALA A 29 -2.29 4.96 -0.67
C ALA A 29 -1.21 5.02 0.42
N ILE A 30 -0.19 4.16 0.33
CA ILE A 30 0.96 4.16 1.24
C ILE A 30 1.75 5.49 1.15
N LYS A 31 1.99 6.00 -0.06
CA LYS A 31 2.70 7.27 -0.25
C LYS A 31 1.93 8.46 0.31
N LYS A 32 0.59 8.42 0.23
CA LYS A 32 -0.30 9.47 0.74
C LYS A 32 -0.60 9.37 2.23
N SER A 33 -0.42 8.21 2.85
CA SER A 33 -0.71 8.02 4.27
C SER A 33 0.11 8.96 5.14
N THR A 34 -0.35 9.25 6.35
CA THR A 34 0.42 10.05 7.32
C THR A 34 1.11 9.13 8.32
N ALA A 35 2.31 9.51 8.76
CA ALA A 35 2.98 8.82 9.87
C ALA A 35 2.44 9.34 11.20
N SER A 36 2.27 8.47 12.18
CA SER A 36 1.85 8.84 13.53
C SER A 36 2.77 8.21 14.57
N LEU A 37 2.76 8.78 15.77
CA LEU A 37 3.55 8.30 16.89
C LEU A 37 2.80 8.54 18.19
N SER A 38 3.08 7.69 19.17
CA SER A 38 2.61 7.87 20.54
C SER A 38 3.75 7.66 21.52
N LEU A 39 3.77 8.48 22.58
CA LEU A 39 4.66 8.30 23.71
C LEU A 39 4.20 7.14 24.59
N GLN A 40 5.06 6.66 25.48
CA GLN A 40 4.74 5.55 26.41
C GLN A 40 3.49 5.80 27.27
N ASN A 41 3.23 7.07 27.62
CA ASN A 41 2.03 7.49 28.34
C ASN A 41 0.76 7.59 27.47
N GLY A 42 0.85 7.26 26.17
CA GLY A 42 -0.25 7.34 25.21
C GLY A 42 -0.44 8.72 24.57
N ASN A 43 0.32 9.74 24.98
CA ASN A 43 0.16 11.09 24.45
C ASN A 43 0.87 11.27 23.10
N ALA A 44 0.32 12.13 22.26
CA ALA A 44 1.00 12.63 21.07
C ALA A 44 2.07 13.66 21.46
N THR A 45 3.12 13.80 20.64
CA THR A 45 4.12 14.86 20.78
C THR A 45 4.48 15.44 19.42
N THR A 46 4.82 16.72 19.40
CA THR A 46 5.36 17.44 18.25
C THR A 46 6.89 17.57 18.31
N GLU A 47 7.51 17.19 19.43
CA GLU A 47 8.95 17.27 19.65
C GLU A 47 9.72 16.10 19.01
N VAL A 48 9.00 15.08 18.53
CA VAL A 48 9.56 13.99 17.74
C VAL A 48 8.93 14.05 16.37
N GLN A 49 9.75 14.08 15.33
CA GLN A 49 9.30 14.21 13.95
C GLN A 49 9.69 12.98 13.14
N VAL A 50 8.75 12.50 12.33
CA VAL A 50 8.99 11.44 11.34
C VAL A 50 9.05 12.08 9.96
N ALA A 51 10.24 12.08 9.36
CA ALA A 51 10.45 12.48 7.98
C ALA A 51 10.44 11.26 7.07
N ARG A 52 9.77 11.38 5.92
CA ARG A 52 9.74 10.36 4.86
C ARG A 52 10.21 10.99 3.56
N LYS A 53 11.26 10.40 2.97
CA LYS A 53 11.81 10.83 1.68
C LYS A 53 11.68 9.69 0.68
N TRP A 54 10.91 9.93 -0.38
CA TRP A 54 10.71 8.96 -1.44
C TRP A 54 11.68 9.17 -2.60
N ASN A 55 12.28 8.09 -3.08
CA ASN A 55 13.02 8.01 -4.34
C ASN A 55 12.43 6.86 -5.17
N GLY A 56 11.52 7.20 -6.09
CA GLY A 56 10.72 6.21 -6.81
C GLY A 56 9.89 5.36 -5.86
N ASN A 57 10.22 4.07 -5.74
CA ASN A 57 9.53 3.11 -4.87
C ASN A 57 10.26 2.86 -3.54
N PHE A 58 11.39 3.53 -3.32
CA PHE A 58 12.15 3.42 -2.07
C PHE A 58 11.80 4.59 -1.15
N CYS A 59 11.49 4.29 0.11
CA CYS A 59 11.27 5.30 1.15
C CYS A 59 12.39 5.24 2.18
N THR A 60 13.09 6.35 2.36
CA THR A 60 13.98 6.54 3.52
C THR A 60 13.20 7.24 4.62
N ILE A 61 13.27 6.67 5.83
CA ILE A 61 12.54 7.14 7.00
C ILE A 61 13.56 7.65 8.01
N THR A 62 13.30 8.82 8.56
CA THR A 62 14.13 9.42 9.61
C THR A 62 13.25 9.84 10.77
N LEU A 63 13.64 9.42 11.98
CA LEU A 63 12.99 9.80 13.23
C LEU A 63 13.93 10.74 13.97
N GLN A 64 13.47 11.94 14.29
CA GLN A 64 14.27 12.96 14.94
C GLN A 64 13.60 13.43 16.22
N ASN A 65 14.29 13.30 17.36
CA ASN A 65 13.92 13.97 18.60
C ASN A 65 14.53 15.37 18.60
N THR A 66 13.70 16.41 18.56
CA THR A 66 14.10 17.82 18.62
C THR A 66 13.96 18.41 20.02
N SER A 67 13.52 17.62 21.00
CA SER A 67 13.44 18.05 22.40
C SER A 67 14.83 18.09 23.05
N LYS A 68 14.90 18.70 24.24
CA LYS A 68 16.10 18.71 25.09
C LYS A 68 16.16 17.55 26.08
N LYS A 69 15.28 16.56 25.94
CA LYS A 69 15.08 15.47 26.90
C LYS A 69 14.95 14.12 26.20
N ASP A 70 15.21 13.07 26.95
CA ASP A 70 14.96 11.72 26.48
C ASP A 70 13.45 11.45 26.48
N LEU A 71 12.94 10.97 25.35
CA LEU A 71 11.54 10.61 25.16
C LEU A 71 11.42 9.10 24.94
N ARG A 72 10.46 8.48 25.62
CA ARG A 72 10.13 7.06 25.45
C ARG A 72 8.91 6.94 24.53
N LEU A 73 9.13 6.36 23.35
CA LEU A 73 8.07 6.10 22.38
C LEU A 73 7.40 4.76 22.71
N LYS A 74 6.07 4.71 22.55
CA LYS A 74 5.30 3.46 22.60
C LYS A 74 5.24 2.84 21.22
N GLU A 75 4.91 3.65 20.22
CA GLU A 75 4.63 3.20 18.86
C GLU A 75 4.99 4.31 17.87
N VAL A 76 5.48 3.89 16.71
CA VAL A 76 5.67 4.73 15.53
C VAL A 76 5.05 4.02 14.34
N VAL A 77 3.95 4.56 13.82
CA VAL A 77 3.28 4.07 12.62
C VAL A 77 3.82 4.84 11.42
N LEU A 78 4.54 4.15 10.53
CA LEU A 78 5.20 4.78 9.38
C LEU A 78 4.24 4.97 8.20
N PHE A 79 3.33 4.03 8.04
CA PHE A 79 2.31 4.00 7.00
C PHE A 79 1.04 3.38 7.56
N HIS A 80 -0.12 3.93 7.18
CA HIS A 80 -1.42 3.30 7.38
C HIS A 80 -2.21 3.48 6.07
N ALA A 81 -2.88 2.45 5.60
CA ALA A 81 -3.67 2.57 4.38
C ALA A 81 -5.00 1.87 4.61
N ASP A 82 -6.05 2.68 4.70
CA ASP A 82 -7.40 2.20 4.92
C ASP A 82 -8.06 1.93 3.56
N HIS A 83 -8.97 0.95 3.53
CA HIS A 83 -9.82 0.67 2.37
C HIS A 83 -9.06 0.40 1.07
N LEU A 84 -7.91 -0.28 1.15
CA LEU A 84 -7.12 -0.67 -0.03
C LEU A 84 -7.89 -1.54 -1.04
N PHE A 85 -8.86 -2.30 -0.53
CA PHE A 85 -9.65 -3.23 -1.32
C PHE A 85 -11.14 -2.97 -1.10
N ASN A 86 -11.93 -3.10 -2.16
CA ASN A 86 -13.38 -3.05 -2.06
C ASN A 86 -13.89 -4.20 -1.18
N GLY A 87 -14.91 -4.00 -0.36
CA GLY A 87 -15.52 -5.07 0.44
C GLY A 87 -15.99 -6.28 -0.37
N ASN A 88 -16.34 -6.09 -1.65
CA ASN A 88 -16.71 -7.15 -2.59
C ASN A 88 -15.52 -7.90 -3.20
N THR A 89 -14.28 -7.55 -2.83
CA THR A 89 -13.08 -8.22 -3.32
C THR A 89 -13.12 -9.69 -2.88
N PRO A 90 -13.10 -10.65 -3.82
CA PRO A 90 -13.11 -12.06 -3.48
C PRO A 90 -11.78 -12.44 -2.82
N PHE A 91 -11.83 -13.34 -1.85
CA PHE A 91 -10.64 -13.89 -1.23
C PHE A 91 -10.76 -15.39 -1.00
N TYR A 92 -9.60 -16.01 -0.83
CA TYR A 92 -9.44 -17.34 -0.28
C TYR A 92 -8.40 -17.26 0.84
N ALA A 93 -8.69 -17.89 1.97
CA ALA A 93 -7.76 -18.02 3.08
C ALA A 93 -7.87 -19.41 3.68
N GLU A 94 -6.78 -19.85 4.31
CA GLU A 94 -6.71 -21.12 5.02
C GLU A 94 -6.03 -20.93 6.37
N GLY A 95 -6.57 -21.62 7.39
CA GLY A 95 -5.93 -21.73 8.69
C GLY A 95 -4.76 -22.70 8.64
N PHE A 96 -3.70 -22.38 9.38
CA PHE A 96 -2.47 -23.18 9.41
C PHE A 96 -2.67 -24.58 10.00
N GLN A 97 -3.62 -24.72 10.94
CA GLN A 97 -3.96 -26.00 11.56
C GLN A 97 -5.39 -26.38 11.17
N MET A 98 -5.64 -27.69 11.02
CA MET A 98 -6.92 -28.26 10.59
C MET A 98 -7.44 -27.87 9.20
N LEU A 99 -6.67 -27.09 8.42
CA LEU A 99 -7.04 -26.65 7.07
C LEU A 99 -8.46 -26.03 7.03
N SER A 100 -8.81 -25.25 8.05
CA SER A 100 -10.00 -24.42 7.98
C SER A 100 -9.88 -23.53 6.75
N GLN A 101 -10.96 -23.42 5.97
CA GLN A 101 -10.92 -22.70 4.70
C GLN A 101 -11.99 -21.63 4.71
N TYR A 102 -11.65 -20.46 4.21
CA TYR A 102 -12.56 -19.34 4.10
C TYR A 102 -12.56 -18.82 2.66
N ARG A 103 -13.75 -18.48 2.17
CA ARG A 103 -13.98 -17.84 0.87
C ARG A 103 -15.01 -16.74 1.01
N GLY A 104 -15.45 -16.18 -0.12
CA GLY A 104 -16.43 -15.10 -0.15
C GLY A 104 -15.73 -13.79 -0.48
N THR A 105 -16.18 -12.71 0.13
CA THR A 105 -15.62 -11.38 -0.09
C THR A 105 -15.04 -10.83 1.21
N LEU A 106 -14.14 -9.84 1.14
CA LEU A 106 -13.55 -9.23 2.35
C LEU A 106 -14.61 -8.71 3.34
N ALA A 107 -15.76 -8.25 2.86
CA ALA A 107 -16.88 -7.82 3.70
C ALA A 107 -17.78 -8.97 4.19
N ALA A 108 -17.72 -10.15 3.56
CA ALA A 108 -18.50 -11.32 3.93
C ALA A 108 -17.68 -12.62 3.82
N PRO A 109 -16.73 -12.85 4.75
CA PRO A 109 -16.05 -14.14 4.91
C PRO A 109 -17.05 -15.28 5.17
N LYS A 110 -16.85 -16.41 4.49
CA LYS A 110 -17.65 -17.62 4.65
C LYS A 110 -16.75 -18.82 4.83
N LEU A 111 -17.07 -19.64 5.82
CA LEU A 111 -16.41 -20.92 6.03
C LEU A 111 -16.70 -21.88 4.86
N VAL A 112 -15.67 -22.63 4.49
CA VAL A 112 -15.71 -23.73 3.53
C VAL A 112 -15.30 -25.00 4.27
N GLY A 113 -16.16 -26.01 4.23
CA GLY A 113 -15.95 -27.25 4.98
C GLY A 113 -16.44 -27.17 6.42
N GLY A 114 -16.01 -28.11 7.26
CA GLY A 114 -16.50 -28.30 8.62
C GLY A 114 -15.57 -27.80 9.74
N TYR A 115 -14.39 -27.26 9.40
CA TYR A 115 -13.39 -26.85 10.39
C TYR A 115 -13.33 -25.34 10.47
N ASP A 116 -13.72 -24.78 11.62
CA ASP A 116 -13.73 -23.34 11.89
C ASP A 116 -12.72 -23.01 13.01
N ASP A 117 -11.77 -22.13 12.71
CA ASP A 117 -10.77 -21.68 13.67
C ASP A 117 -11.42 -20.95 14.85
N ASN A 118 -12.53 -20.22 14.64
CA ASN A 118 -13.23 -19.55 15.74
C ASN A 118 -13.78 -20.57 16.75
N VAL A 119 -14.25 -21.73 16.28
CA VAL A 119 -14.77 -22.77 17.15
C VAL A 119 -13.64 -23.53 17.84
N HIS A 120 -12.56 -23.83 17.10
CA HIS A 120 -11.46 -24.64 17.61
C HIS A 120 -10.56 -23.86 18.58
N TYR A 121 -10.14 -22.64 18.19
CA TYR A 121 -9.24 -21.79 18.95
C TYR A 121 -9.94 -20.78 19.86
N LYS A 122 -11.26 -20.61 19.73
CA LYS A 122 -12.05 -19.66 20.53
C LYS A 122 -11.56 -18.20 20.33
N LEU A 123 -11.32 -17.85 19.07
CA LEU A 123 -10.97 -16.50 18.64
C LEU A 123 -12.19 -15.58 18.64
#